data_AF-A0A1P8WD29-F1
#
_entry.id   AF-A0A1P8WD29-F1
#
_cell.length_a   1.000
_cell.length_b   1.000
_cell.length_c   1.000
_cell.angle_alpha   90.00
_cell.angle_beta   90.00
_cell.angle_gamma   90.00
#
_symmetry.space_group_name_H-M   'P 1'
#
loop_
_entity.id
_entity.type
_entity.pdbx_description
1 polymer ?
#
loop_
_entity_poly.entity_id
_entity_poly.type
_entity_poly.pdbx_seq_one_letter_code
_entity_poly.pdbx_strand_id
1 'polypeptide(L)'
;MHHALSRFLSNAQVVSPEQFDELFRRRALIAEFTSDDDEAAYVKKDEFLIHLIRREAERVFDSVDEHAPFIGDDWWPDHTRHLELTTKHCTPEFLTAIRRLLTDDYKDYRVQCCVYDDYMNEDTYIGSMVFSAKDLLVEAKLSQALQRQADA
;
A
#
# COMPACT_ATOMS: atom_id res chain seq x y z
N MET A 1 -18.77 -3.45 10.66
CA MET A 1 -17.46 -3.22 10.00
C MET A 1 -16.58 -2.24 10.79
N HIS A 2 -17.13 -1.15 11.32
CA HIS A 2 -16.48 -0.08 12.11
C HIS A 2 -15.35 -0.55 13.08
N HIS A 3 -15.60 -1.54 13.93
CA HIS A 3 -14.58 -2.05 14.87
C HIS A 3 -13.32 -2.68 14.23
N ALA A 4 -13.42 -3.19 13.01
CA ALA A 4 -12.31 -3.91 12.38
C ALA A 4 -11.23 -2.96 11.84
N LEU A 5 -11.62 -1.77 11.34
CA LEU A 5 -10.66 -0.79 10.82
C LEU A 5 -9.88 -0.12 11.95
N SER A 6 -10.56 0.31 13.01
CA SER A 6 -9.88 0.85 14.19
C SER A 6 -8.93 -0.17 14.83
N ARG A 7 -9.30 -1.47 14.86
CA ARG A 7 -8.40 -2.53 15.34
C ARG A 7 -7.22 -2.78 14.40
N PHE A 8 -7.40 -2.61 13.10
CA PHE A 8 -6.30 -2.71 12.15
C PHE A 8 -5.29 -1.57 12.39
N LEU A 9 -5.80 -0.34 12.54
CA LEU A 9 -5.01 0.86 12.76
C LEU A 9 -4.41 0.94 14.18
N SER A 10 -4.92 0.20 15.17
CA SER A 10 -4.37 0.24 16.53
C SER A 10 -2.92 -0.27 16.63
N ASN A 11 -2.45 -1.00 15.62
CA ASN A 11 -1.06 -1.45 15.51
C ASN A 11 -0.22 -0.57 14.58
N ALA A 12 -0.78 0.56 14.09
CA ALA A 12 -0.08 1.47 13.21
C ALA A 12 0.84 2.40 14.01
N GLN A 13 2.03 2.63 13.46
CA GLN A 13 2.86 3.77 13.81
C GLN A 13 2.29 5.00 13.09
N VAL A 14 1.59 5.87 13.81
CA VAL A 14 1.01 7.10 13.26
C VAL A 14 1.99 8.26 13.43
N VAL A 15 2.31 8.98 12.35
CA VAL A 15 3.36 10.01 12.31
C VAL A 15 2.94 11.25 11.53
N SER A 16 3.68 12.37 11.67
CA SER A 16 3.47 13.54 10.80
C SER A 16 3.90 13.25 9.35
N PRO A 17 3.46 14.05 8.36
CA PRO A 17 3.89 13.88 6.96
C PRO A 17 5.41 13.92 6.79
N GLU A 18 6.10 14.84 7.47
CA GLU A 18 7.56 14.97 7.37
C GLU A 18 8.28 13.74 7.95
N GLN A 19 7.77 13.22 9.07
CA GLN A 19 8.29 12.00 9.68
C GLN A 19 7.96 10.77 8.84
N PHE A 20 6.81 10.76 8.16
CA PHE A 20 6.44 9.69 7.23
C PHE A 20 7.46 9.59 6.10
N ASP A 21 7.73 10.71 5.43
CA ASP A 21 8.71 10.79 4.35
C ASP A 21 10.10 10.35 4.79
N GLU A 22 10.56 10.82 5.96
CA GLU A 22 11.86 10.42 6.50
C GLU A 22 11.91 8.91 6.76
N LEU A 23 10.92 8.37 7.48
CA LEU A 23 10.87 6.95 7.83
C LEU A 23 10.70 6.06 6.61
N PHE A 24 9.91 6.48 5.62
CA PHE A 24 9.72 5.77 4.37
C PHE A 24 11.04 5.68 3.60
N ARG A 25 11.71 6.82 3.36
CA ARG A 25 13.01 6.85 2.66
C ARG A 25 14.08 6.03 3.39
N ARG A 26 14.11 6.09 4.72
CA ARG A 26 15.06 5.29 5.53
C ARG A 26 14.80 3.79 5.48
N ARG A 27 13.58 3.38 5.11
CA ARG A 27 13.15 1.97 5.01
C ARG A 27 13.08 1.47 3.56
N ALA A 28 13.28 2.35 2.57
CA ALA A 28 13.30 1.97 1.18
C ALA A 28 14.48 1.03 0.91
N LEU A 29 14.21 -0.08 0.22
CA LEU A 29 15.21 -1.07 -0.15
C LEU A 29 15.42 -1.03 -1.66
N ILE A 30 16.56 -0.51 -2.08
CA ILE A 30 16.97 -0.51 -3.48
C ILE A 30 17.54 -1.90 -3.80
N ALA A 31 17.09 -2.49 -4.91
CA ALA A 31 17.65 -3.74 -5.41
C ALA A 31 19.01 -3.48 -6.05
N GLU A 32 19.97 -4.34 -5.74
CA GLU A 32 21.28 -4.37 -6.39
C GLU A 32 21.40 -5.66 -7.18
N PHE A 33 21.78 -5.56 -8.45
CA PHE A 33 21.89 -6.70 -9.35
C PHE A 33 23.37 -6.98 -9.66
N THR A 34 23.76 -8.26 -9.61
CA THR A 34 25.12 -8.68 -9.96
C THR A 34 25.24 -9.19 -11.39
N SER A 35 24.10 -9.37 -12.07
CA SER A 35 24.01 -9.82 -13.47
C SER A 35 22.63 -9.49 -14.07
N ASP A 36 22.55 -9.56 -15.40
CA ASP A 36 21.28 -9.42 -16.15
C ASP A 36 20.27 -10.50 -15.77
N ASP A 37 20.74 -11.72 -15.44
CA ASP A 37 19.87 -12.82 -15.01
C ASP A 37 19.23 -12.53 -13.63
N ASP A 38 19.98 -11.90 -12.72
CA ASP A 38 19.46 -11.48 -11.41
C ASP A 38 18.39 -10.39 -11.56
N GLU A 39 18.64 -9.41 -12.44
CA GLU A 39 17.69 -8.35 -12.75
C GLU A 39 16.41 -8.94 -13.39
N ALA A 40 16.55 -9.84 -14.36
CA ALA A 40 15.40 -10.51 -14.99
C ALA A 40 14.59 -11.35 -13.98
N ALA A 41 15.26 -12.03 -13.05
CA ALA A 41 14.60 -12.77 -11.98
C ALA A 41 13.85 -11.82 -11.02
N TYR A 42 14.44 -10.67 -10.71
CA TYR A 42 13.80 -9.63 -9.90
C TYR A 42 12.56 -9.07 -10.59
N VAL A 43 12.67 -8.65 -11.86
CA VAL A 43 11.54 -8.12 -12.65
C VAL A 43 10.39 -9.11 -12.68
N LYS A 44 10.66 -10.39 -12.96
CA LYS A 44 9.61 -11.41 -12.99
C LYS A 44 8.91 -11.58 -11.64
N LYS A 45 9.68 -11.61 -10.55
CA LYS A 45 9.13 -11.72 -9.19
C LYS A 45 8.27 -10.51 -8.85
N ASP A 46 8.71 -9.35 -9.31
CA ASP A 46 8.07 -8.08 -9.08
C ASP A 46 6.73 -7.93 -9.83
N GLU A 47 6.73 -8.22 -11.13
CA GLU A 47 5.51 -8.30 -11.94
C GLU A 47 4.50 -9.28 -11.34
N PHE A 48 4.97 -10.39 -10.77
CA PHE A 48 4.12 -11.35 -10.11
C PHE A 48 3.48 -10.76 -8.83
N LEU A 49 4.18 -9.91 -8.08
CA LEU A 49 3.58 -9.20 -6.94
C LEU A 49 2.46 -8.26 -7.40
N ILE A 50 2.68 -7.51 -8.47
CA ILE A 50 1.66 -6.63 -9.07
C ILE A 50 0.42 -7.44 -9.44
N HIS A 51 0.61 -8.60 -10.08
CA HIS A 51 -0.49 -9.52 -10.42
C HIS A 51 -1.25 -10.01 -9.17
N LEU A 52 -0.54 -10.38 -8.10
CA LEU A 52 -1.16 -10.79 -6.84
C LEU A 52 -1.98 -9.66 -6.20
N ILE A 53 -1.46 -8.42 -6.21
CA ILE A 53 -2.17 -7.24 -5.72
C ILE A 53 -3.44 -7.01 -6.52
N ARG A 54 -3.37 -7.05 -7.86
CA ARG A 54 -4.53 -6.92 -8.76
C ARG A 54 -5.61 -7.95 -8.42
N ARG A 55 -5.21 -9.20 -8.27
CA ARG A 55 -6.12 -10.30 -7.91
C ARG A 55 -6.82 -10.06 -6.57
N GLU A 56 -6.11 -9.56 -5.56
CA GLU A 56 -6.73 -9.24 -4.27
C GLU A 56 -7.67 -8.02 -4.37
N ALA A 57 -7.33 -7.02 -5.19
CA ALA A 57 -8.22 -5.89 -5.45
C ALA A 57 -9.52 -6.34 -6.14
N GLU A 58 -9.42 -7.13 -7.22
CA GLU A 58 -10.57 -7.71 -7.92
C GLU A 58 -11.44 -8.57 -6.98
N ARG A 59 -10.80 -9.40 -6.13
CA ARG A 59 -11.52 -10.25 -5.18
C ARG A 59 -12.33 -9.43 -4.16
N VAL A 60 -11.83 -8.28 -3.73
CA VAL A 60 -12.46 -7.47 -2.67
C VAL A 60 -13.49 -6.48 -3.22
N PHE A 61 -13.25 -5.91 -4.41
CA PHE A 61 -14.07 -4.83 -4.97
C PHE A 61 -14.93 -5.25 -6.18
N ASP A 62 -14.81 -6.50 -6.64
CA ASP A 62 -15.45 -7.03 -7.85
C ASP A 62 -14.91 -6.37 -9.14
N SER A 63 -14.67 -7.15 -10.19
CA SER A 63 -13.87 -6.73 -11.37
C SER A 63 -14.58 -5.72 -12.29
N VAL A 64 -15.77 -5.24 -11.91
CA VAL A 64 -16.67 -4.44 -12.75
C VAL A 64 -16.72 -2.98 -12.29
N ASP A 65 -16.07 -2.64 -11.17
CA ASP A 65 -16.11 -1.29 -10.65
C ASP A 65 -15.01 -0.42 -11.30
N GLU A 66 -15.42 0.71 -11.90
CA GLU A 66 -14.51 1.77 -12.40
C GLU A 66 -13.70 2.42 -11.25
N HIS A 67 -13.90 1.95 -10.02
CA HIS A 67 -13.30 2.38 -8.78
C HIS A 67 -12.31 1.38 -8.18
N ALA A 68 -11.82 0.40 -8.95
CA ALA A 68 -10.72 -0.44 -8.47
C ALA A 68 -9.50 0.42 -8.07
N PRO A 69 -8.76 0.06 -7.00
CA PRO A 69 -7.46 0.62 -6.69
C PRO A 69 -6.57 0.77 -7.92
N PHE A 70 -6.02 1.97 -8.14
CA PHE A 70 -4.99 2.13 -9.17
C PHE A 70 -3.68 1.56 -8.63
N ILE A 71 -3.07 0.69 -9.42
CA ILE A 71 -1.82 0.00 -9.08
C ILE A 71 -0.78 0.53 -10.04
N GLY A 72 0.20 1.26 -9.52
CA GLY A 72 1.28 1.81 -10.31
C GLY A 72 2.11 0.67 -10.93
N ASP A 73 2.21 0.68 -12.26
CA ASP A 73 3.07 -0.22 -13.02
C ASP A 73 4.47 0.37 -13.27
N ASP A 74 4.74 1.57 -12.74
CA ASP A 74 6.01 2.24 -12.90
C ASP A 74 7.13 1.40 -12.30
N TRP A 75 7.96 0.87 -13.19
CA TRP A 75 9.09 0.06 -12.81
C TRP A 75 10.22 0.94 -12.29
N TRP A 76 10.53 0.75 -11.01
CA TRP A 76 11.74 1.26 -10.36
C TRP A 76 12.34 0.12 -9.53
N PRO A 77 13.68 -0.04 -9.48
CA PRO A 77 14.33 -1.13 -8.76
C PRO A 77 14.35 -0.87 -7.25
N ASP A 78 13.22 -0.48 -6.68
CA ASP A 78 12.99 -0.53 -5.25
C ASP A 78 12.00 -1.64 -4.90
N HIS A 79 12.10 -2.15 -3.68
CA HIS A 79 11.17 -3.15 -3.17
C HIS A 79 9.87 -2.49 -2.70
N THR A 80 9.40 -1.43 -3.36
CA THR A 80 8.16 -0.73 -3.03
C THR A 80 7.18 -0.79 -4.20
N ARG A 81 5.93 -1.14 -3.89
CA ARG A 81 4.82 -1.00 -4.85
C ARG A 81 3.91 0.13 -4.42
N HIS A 82 3.45 0.90 -5.39
CA HIS A 82 2.64 2.09 -5.18
C HIS A 82 1.19 1.81 -5.59
N LEU A 83 0.28 2.09 -4.67
CA LEU A 83 -1.17 2.03 -4.88
C LEU A 83 -1.76 3.41 -4.68
N GLU A 84 -2.69 3.78 -5.53
CA GLU A 84 -3.51 4.98 -5.33
C GLU A 84 -4.94 4.55 -5.02
N LEU A 85 -5.44 5.06 -3.89
CA LEU A 85 -6.68 4.62 -3.28
C LEU A 85 -7.58 5.82 -2.97
N THR A 86 -8.87 5.54 -2.85
CA THR A 86 -9.76 6.39 -2.06
C THR A 86 -9.94 5.82 -0.66
N THR A 87 -10.53 6.60 0.24
CA THR A 87 -10.92 6.13 1.59
C THR A 87 -11.90 4.95 1.54
N LYS A 88 -12.68 4.80 0.47
CA LYS A 88 -13.57 3.63 0.25
C LYS A 88 -12.80 2.33 0.05
N HIS A 89 -11.58 2.40 -0.50
CA HIS A 89 -10.74 1.21 -0.73
C HIS A 89 -9.98 0.79 0.53
N CYS A 90 -9.90 1.65 1.55
CA CYS A 90 -9.17 1.39 2.80
C CYS A 90 -9.96 0.48 3.75
N THR A 91 -10.48 -0.64 3.24
CA THR A 91 -11.24 -1.61 4.03
C THR A 91 -10.29 -2.54 4.82
N PRO A 92 -10.68 -3.00 6.02
CA PRO A 92 -9.86 -3.95 6.78
C PRO A 92 -9.53 -5.22 6.00
N GLU A 93 -10.47 -5.68 5.17
CA GLU A 93 -10.28 -6.84 4.32
C GLU A 93 -9.19 -6.62 3.28
N PHE A 94 -9.27 -5.53 2.51
CA PHE A 94 -8.29 -5.22 1.48
C PHE A 94 -6.90 -4.99 2.09
N LEU A 95 -6.80 -4.15 3.12
CA LEU A 95 -5.52 -3.85 3.77
C LEU A 95 -4.88 -5.12 4.39
N THR A 96 -5.69 -6.03 4.93
CA THR A 96 -5.20 -7.32 5.42
C THR A 96 -4.75 -8.24 4.29
N ALA A 97 -5.46 -8.26 3.15
CA ALA A 97 -5.08 -9.05 1.98
C ALA A 97 -3.72 -8.59 1.43
N ILE A 98 -3.55 -7.29 1.22
CA ILE A 98 -2.28 -6.70 0.76
C ILE A 98 -1.14 -7.04 1.73
N ARG A 99 -1.36 -6.87 3.04
CA ARG A 99 -0.33 -7.19 4.04
C ARG A 99 0.10 -8.67 4.03
N ARG A 100 -0.82 -9.60 3.74
CA ARG A 100 -0.50 -11.04 3.66
C ARG A 100 0.38 -11.38 2.46
N LEU A 101 0.28 -10.63 1.37
CA LEU A 101 1.16 -10.82 0.20
C LEU A 101 2.62 -10.56 0.56
N LEU A 102 2.88 -9.65 1.50
CA LEU A 102 4.23 -9.27 1.96
C LEU A 102 4.86 -10.27 2.93
N THR A 103 4.60 -11.57 2.74
CA THR A 103 5.21 -12.65 3.53
C THR A 103 6.10 -13.52 2.65
N ASP A 104 6.87 -14.41 3.28
CA ASP A 104 7.77 -15.34 2.59
C ASP A 104 8.66 -14.66 1.52
N ASP A 105 8.38 -14.92 0.24
CA ASP A 105 9.12 -14.39 -0.89
C ASP A 105 9.09 -12.85 -0.96
N TYR A 106 8.06 -12.21 -0.42
CA TYR A 106 7.88 -10.76 -0.46
C TYR A 106 8.05 -10.09 0.92
N LYS A 107 8.65 -10.77 1.89
CA LYS A 107 8.87 -10.24 3.26
C LYS A 107 9.61 -8.88 3.30
N ASP A 108 10.48 -8.67 2.32
CA ASP A 108 11.32 -7.47 2.22
C ASP A 108 10.62 -6.37 1.42
N TYR A 109 9.55 -6.70 0.69
CA TYR A 109 8.75 -5.72 -0.06
C TYR A 109 7.92 -4.84 0.87
N ARG A 110 7.57 -3.67 0.33
CA ARG A 110 6.68 -2.68 0.92
C ARG A 110 5.58 -2.35 -0.09
N VAL A 111 4.41 -1.98 0.43
CA VAL A 111 3.36 -1.40 -0.39
C VAL A 111 3.02 -0.04 0.19
N GLN A 112 3.24 1.02 -0.58
CA GLN A 112 2.78 2.35 -0.25
C GLN A 112 1.40 2.55 -0.87
N CYS A 113 0.44 2.95 -0.04
CA CYS A 113 -0.86 3.41 -0.51
C CYS A 113 -0.96 4.93 -0.33
N CYS A 114 -1.06 5.65 -1.43
CA CYS A 114 -1.39 7.07 -1.47
C CYS A 114 -2.92 7.18 -1.52
N VAL A 115 -3.51 7.90 -0.56
CA VAL A 115 -4.96 8.01 -0.43
C VAL A 115 -5.43 9.41 -0.77
N TYR A 116 -6.41 9.47 -1.65
CA TYR A 116 -7.01 10.68 -2.21
C TYR A 116 -8.52 10.69 -1.92
N ASP A 117 -9.17 11.85 -1.98
CA ASP A 117 -10.63 11.86 -2.12
C ASP A 117 -11.04 11.42 -3.53
N ASP A 118 -10.25 11.81 -4.54
CA ASP A 118 -10.34 11.41 -5.95
C ASP A 118 -8.92 11.23 -6.50
N TYR A 119 -8.50 9.98 -6.74
CA TYR A 119 -7.14 9.71 -7.23
C TYR A 119 -6.89 10.21 -8.66
N MET A 120 -7.94 10.57 -9.42
CA MET A 120 -7.78 11.25 -10.70
C MET A 120 -7.42 12.74 -10.55
N ASN A 121 -7.46 13.26 -9.31
CA ASN A 121 -7.11 14.62 -8.96
C ASN A 121 -6.10 14.65 -7.80
N GLU A 122 -4.83 14.84 -8.14
CA GLU A 122 -3.71 14.87 -7.19
C GLU A 122 -3.88 15.89 -6.05
N ASP A 123 -4.61 16.99 -6.29
CA ASP A 123 -4.89 18.02 -5.28
C ASP A 123 -5.74 17.50 -4.10
N THR A 124 -6.36 16.33 -4.26
CA THR A 124 -7.22 15.72 -3.24
C THR A 124 -6.47 14.79 -2.28
N TYR A 125 -5.14 14.86 -2.26
CA TYR A 125 -4.32 14.04 -1.39
C TYR A 125 -4.67 14.19 0.10
N ILE A 126 -5.03 13.06 0.72
CA ILE A 126 -5.36 12.96 2.14
C ILE A 126 -4.13 12.61 2.95
N GLY A 127 -3.35 11.64 2.47
CA GLY A 127 -2.16 11.10 3.15
C GLY A 127 -1.83 9.70 2.65
N SER A 128 -0.75 9.13 3.16
CA SER A 128 -0.26 7.81 2.78
C SER A 128 -0.16 6.85 3.98
N MET A 129 -0.17 5.57 3.65
CA MET A 129 0.20 4.49 4.56
C MET A 129 1.14 3.52 3.84
N VAL A 130 2.06 2.92 4.58
CA VAL A 130 3.00 1.93 4.07
C VAL A 130 2.89 0.63 4.86
N PHE A 131 2.74 -0.47 4.12
CA PHE A 131 2.73 -1.82 4.63
C PHE A 131 4.12 -2.45 4.55
N SER A 132 4.50 -3.16 5.61
CA SER A 132 5.45 -4.26 5.55
C SER A 132 4.81 -5.52 6.10
N ALA A 133 5.53 -6.65 6.04
CA ALA A 133 5.12 -7.87 6.73
C ALA A 133 4.75 -7.62 8.21
N LYS A 134 5.53 -6.79 8.89
CA LYS A 134 5.52 -6.63 10.35
C LYS A 134 4.93 -5.31 10.83
N ASP A 135 5.03 -4.28 10.01
CA ASP A 135 4.77 -2.89 10.41
C ASP A 135 3.73 -2.25 9.51
N LEU A 136 3.08 -1.23 10.07
CA LEU A 136 2.17 -0.35 9.37
C LEU A 136 2.53 1.08 9.78
N LEU A 137 2.99 1.88 8.83
CA LEU A 137 3.24 3.31 9.02
C LEU A 137 2.09 4.07 8.38
N VAL A 138 1.53 5.07 9.07
CA VAL A 138 0.37 5.83 8.59
C VAL A 138 0.58 7.31 8.87
N GLU A 139 0.30 8.17 7.90
CA GLU A 139 0.24 9.60 8.13
C GLU A 139 -0.94 9.98 9.05
N ALA A 140 -0.70 10.92 9.96
CA ALA A 140 -1.67 11.36 10.95
C ALA A 140 -2.98 11.86 10.32
N LYS A 141 -2.91 12.61 9.21
CA LYS A 141 -4.08 13.13 8.49
C LYS A 141 -4.94 12.00 7.93
N LEU A 142 -4.31 10.98 7.34
CA LEU A 142 -5.00 9.79 6.85
C LEU A 142 -5.61 8.98 8.00
N SER A 143 -4.87 8.74 9.08
CA SER A 143 -5.39 8.03 10.26
C SER A 143 -6.65 8.71 10.82
N GLN A 144 -6.69 10.04 10.86
CA GLN A 144 -7.87 10.79 11.30
C GLN A 144 -9.03 10.69 10.32
N ALA A 145 -8.77 10.72 9.00
CA ALA A 145 -9.79 10.54 7.98
C ALA A 145 -10.45 9.15 8.08
N LEU A 146 -9.64 8.10 8.19
CA LEU A 146 -10.12 6.72 8.32
C LEU A 146 -10.88 6.49 9.63
N GLN A 147 -10.45 7.11 10.74
CA GLN A 147 -11.19 7.02 12.00
C GLN A 147 -12.56 7.69 11.91
N ARG A 148 -12.66 8.88 11.29
CA ARG A 148 -13.96 9.54 11.07
C ARG A 148 -14.91 8.72 10.20
N GLN A 149 -14.39 8.07 9.16
CA GLN A 149 -15.17 7.14 8.35
C GLN A 149 -15.60 5.90 9.14
N ALA A 150 -14.77 5.41 10.06
CA ALA A 150 -15.12 4.30 10.93
C ALA A 150 -16.15 4.67 12.00
N ASP A 151 -16.33 5.95 12.33
CA ASP A 151 -17.28 6.42 13.34
C ASP A 151 -18.61 6.91 12.76
N ALA A 152 -18.67 7.18 11.45
CA ALA A 152 -19.87 7.59 10.70
C ALA A 152 -20.76 6.40 10.34
#